data_AF-B2TDK3-F1
#
_entry.id   AF-B2TDK3-F1
#
_cell.length_a   1.000
_cell.length_b   1.000
_cell.length_c   1.000
_cell.angle_alpha   90.00
_cell.angle_beta   90.00
_cell.angle_gamma   90.00
#
_symmetry.space_group_name_H-M   'P 1'
#
loop_
_entity.id
_entity.type
_entity.pdbx_description
1 polymer ?
#
loop_
_entity_poly.entity_id
_entity_poly.type
_entity_poly.pdbx_seq_one_letter_code
_entity_poly.pdbx_strand_id
1 'polypeptide(L)'
;MWHFPVAIPPSLGVWAVFMSVLITQLGVPIPAAPMLILGGTMAAMGQTSYASVVCAAVAATLIADSLWFFTGRAYGRRMLNYLVRFSLSLDTTVRLARNTYERYGAPILTVAKFLPGLGLVSAPLLGTTAINVGVFLLWDFVGATLWASVWVIGGAALHDEIVQLMLLVRHNGGTIFDAFAAIFVAVLLYRWVRRWQFRRWLAHTRISPDQLDEMMKSNEPPLIFDARPRSVRAKESHRIAGARPLDLDSPEPIDPELLKRPIVVYCVCPNEATAKRIVEQLHRKNIHHIRALKGGLDAWQKRGYPVEPLPADFHTAKAHMIEDEGEEGEYTVRARLAK
;
A
#
# COMPACT_ATOMS: atom_id res chain seq x y z
N MET A 1 8.18 26.26 39.64
CA MET A 1 9.07 26.47 38.47
C MET A 1 9.47 25.08 37.99
N TRP A 2 8.84 24.55 36.94
CA TRP A 2 9.17 23.21 36.43
C TRP A 2 10.43 23.34 35.58
N HIS A 3 11.58 23.00 36.16
CA HIS A 3 12.83 22.90 35.41
C HIS A 3 12.76 21.61 34.60
N PHE A 4 12.34 21.68 33.34
CA PHE A 4 12.56 20.58 32.41
C PHE A 4 14.09 20.35 32.37
N PRO A 5 14.59 19.14 32.67
CA PRO A 5 16.02 18.87 32.61
C PRO A 5 16.51 19.17 31.19
N VAL A 6 17.33 20.21 31.08
CA VAL A 6 17.84 20.76 29.81
C VAL A 6 18.80 19.78 29.11
N ALA A 7 19.30 18.79 29.85
CA ALA A 7 20.04 17.67 29.32
C ALA A 7 19.21 16.38 29.48
N ILE A 8 18.68 15.88 28.37
CA ILE A 8 18.21 14.49 28.29
C ILE A 8 19.45 13.63 28.58
N PRO A 9 19.47 12.80 29.64
CA PRO A 9 20.59 11.88 29.86
C PRO A 9 20.84 11.08 28.58
N PRO A 10 22.10 10.83 28.18
CA PRO A 10 22.41 10.03 26.99
C PRO A 10 21.63 8.71 26.94
N SER A 11 21.45 8.07 28.09
CA SER A 11 20.63 6.87 28.27
C SER A 11 19.15 7.10 27.95
N LEU A 12 18.59 8.24 28.34
CA LEU A 12 17.20 8.59 28.07
C LEU A 12 16.96 8.81 26.57
N GLY A 13 17.95 9.33 25.83
CA GLY A 13 17.89 9.46 24.37
C GLY A 13 17.84 8.11 23.67
N VAL A 14 18.73 7.18 24.04
CA VAL A 14 18.76 5.81 23.48
C VAL A 14 17.49 5.03 23.83
N TRP A 15 17.01 5.16 25.07
CA TRP A 15 15.74 4.54 25.51
C TRP A 15 14.52 5.13 24.80
N ALA A 16 14.50 6.45 24.56
CA ALA A 16 13.41 7.08 23.81
C ALA A 16 13.37 6.58 22.35
N VAL A 17 14.53 6.39 21.72
CA VAL A 17 14.63 5.75 20.40
C VAL A 17 14.10 4.33 20.45
N PHE A 18 14.57 3.51 21.40
CA PHE A 18 14.13 2.13 21.58
C PHE A 18 12.59 2.05 21.69
N MET A 19 12.01 2.80 22.61
CA MET A 19 10.56 2.77 22.86
C MET A 19 9.76 3.29 21.67
N SER A 20 10.22 4.37 21.04
CA SER A 20 9.56 4.90 19.85
C SER A 20 9.56 3.89 18.70
N VAL A 21 10.71 3.26 18.42
CA VAL A 21 10.80 2.24 17.36
C VAL A 21 9.92 1.04 17.72
N LEU A 22 9.99 0.53 18.95
CA LEU A 22 9.20 -0.62 19.39
C LEU A 22 7.69 -0.38 19.20
N ILE A 23 7.19 0.75 19.71
CA ILE A 23 5.77 1.11 19.64
C ILE A 23 5.32 1.26 18.17
N THR A 24 6.16 1.88 17.34
CA THR A 24 5.89 2.05 15.90
C THR A 24 5.79 0.70 15.19
N GLN A 25 6.75 -0.19 15.43
CA GLN A 25 6.80 -1.51 14.78
C GLN A 25 5.70 -2.45 15.28
N LEU A 26 5.19 -2.24 16.50
CA LEU A 26 3.97 -2.89 17.00
C LEU A 26 2.68 -2.37 16.33
N GLY A 27 2.77 -1.43 15.39
CA GLY A 27 1.65 -0.96 14.57
C GLY A 27 0.94 0.28 15.11
N VAL A 28 1.45 0.91 16.17
CA VAL A 28 0.94 2.20 16.63
C VAL A 28 1.42 3.29 15.66
N PRO A 29 0.56 4.22 15.20
CA PRO A 29 0.91 5.22 14.20
C PRO A 29 1.76 6.37 14.76
N ILE A 30 2.86 6.05 15.44
CA ILE A 30 3.89 7.00 15.86
C ILE A 30 5.03 6.93 14.83
N PRO A 31 5.56 8.06 14.35
CA PRO A 31 6.66 8.02 13.39
C PRO A 31 8.00 7.77 14.10
N ALA A 32 8.60 6.59 13.90
CA ALA A 32 9.92 6.25 14.45
C ALA A 32 11.10 7.02 13.80
N ALA A 33 10.98 7.38 12.51
CA ALA A 33 12.05 8.04 11.76
C ALA A 33 12.52 9.37 12.39
N PRO A 34 11.62 10.29 12.81
CA PRO A 34 11.95 11.43 13.67
C PRO A 34 12.89 11.13 14.83
N MET A 35 12.60 10.09 15.61
CA MET A 35 13.39 9.76 16.79
C MET A 35 14.77 9.22 16.42
N LEU A 36 14.89 8.46 15.34
CA LEU A 36 16.19 7.99 14.82
C LEU A 36 17.05 9.12 14.29
N ILE A 37 16.43 10.08 13.59
CA ILE A 37 17.11 11.30 13.12
C ILE A 37 17.65 12.06 14.32
N LEU A 38 16.83 12.28 15.35
CA LEU A 38 17.28 12.94 16.59
C LEU A 38 18.40 12.18 17.30
N GLY A 39 18.28 10.85 17.39
CA GLY A 39 19.35 10.01 17.95
C GLY A 39 20.66 10.13 17.17
N GLY A 40 20.59 10.21 15.84
CA GLY A 40 21.73 10.46 14.96
C GLY A 40 22.36 11.84 15.15
N THR A 41 21.53 12.89 15.25
CA THR A 41 21.99 14.25 15.56
C THR A 41 22.67 14.31 16.94
N MET A 42 22.08 13.67 17.97
CA MET A 42 22.70 13.58 19.29
C MET A 42 24.04 12.84 19.27
N ALA A 43 24.15 11.78 18.45
CA ALA A 43 25.40 11.06 18.28
C ALA A 43 26.47 11.91 17.56
N ALA A 44 26.07 12.71 16.57
CA ALA A 44 26.95 13.67 15.90
C ALA A 44 27.46 14.77 16.83
N MET A 45 26.62 15.22 17.77
CA MET A 45 27.01 16.16 18.82
C MET A 45 27.85 15.53 19.95
N GLY A 46 28.20 14.25 19.87
CA GLY A 46 28.98 13.54 20.89
C GLY A 46 28.21 13.23 22.18
N GLN A 47 26.88 13.39 22.20
CA GLN A 47 26.06 13.15 23.39
C GLN A 47 25.73 11.66 23.59
N THR A 48 25.77 10.87 22.53
CA THR A 48 25.57 9.41 22.57
C THR A 48 26.42 8.73 21.48
N SER A 49 26.51 7.40 21.48
CA SER A 49 27.22 6.66 20.43
C SER A 49 26.26 6.22 19.33
N TYR A 50 26.68 6.33 18.06
CA TYR A 50 25.93 5.81 16.91
C TYR A 50 25.56 4.33 17.08
N ALA A 51 26.51 3.53 17.58
CA ALA A 51 26.30 2.11 17.82
C ALA A 51 25.16 1.87 18.83
N SER A 52 25.09 2.63 19.93
CA SER A 52 24.01 2.45 20.91
C SER A 52 22.63 2.76 20.34
N VAL A 53 22.50 3.81 19.51
CA VAL A 53 21.25 4.20 18.87
C VAL A 53 20.80 3.15 17.85
N VAL A 54 21.72 2.68 17.00
CA VAL A 54 21.43 1.64 16.00
C VAL A 54 21.08 0.32 16.69
N CYS A 55 21.86 -0.12 17.68
CA CYS A 55 21.58 -1.35 18.43
C CYS A 55 20.22 -1.30 19.14
N ALA A 56 19.87 -0.17 19.75
CA ALA A 56 18.56 0.03 20.36
C ALA A 56 17.41 -0.08 19.33
N ALA A 57 17.55 0.59 18.19
CA ALA A 57 16.56 0.53 17.11
C ALA A 57 16.39 -0.88 16.53
N VAL A 58 17.51 -1.59 16.32
CA VAL A 58 17.53 -2.96 15.81
C VAL A 58 16.89 -3.91 16.82
N ALA A 59 17.25 -3.83 18.10
CA ALA A 59 16.66 -4.67 19.14
C ALA A 59 15.14 -4.45 19.26
N ALA A 60 14.69 -3.20 19.27
CA ALA A 60 13.27 -2.86 19.27
C ALA A 60 12.52 -3.44 18.07
N THR A 61 13.13 -3.34 16.88
CA THR A 61 12.57 -3.88 15.63
C THR A 61 12.46 -5.40 15.68
N LEU A 62 13.53 -6.10 16.05
CA LEU A 62 13.56 -7.55 16.16
C LEU A 62 12.51 -8.07 17.15
N ILE A 63 12.31 -7.40 18.28
CA ILE A 63 11.29 -7.78 19.27
C ILE A 63 9.89 -7.68 18.66
N ALA A 64 9.55 -6.53 18.06
CA ALA A 64 8.24 -6.32 17.46
C ALA A 64 7.98 -7.28 16.29
N ASP A 65 8.94 -7.43 15.38
CA ASP A 65 8.79 -8.26 14.19
C ASP A 65 8.77 -9.74 14.53
N SER A 66 9.51 -10.17 15.56
CA SER A 66 9.40 -11.54 16.10
C SER A 66 8.01 -11.80 16.68
N LEU A 67 7.45 -10.87 17.46
CA LEU A 67 6.09 -10.99 17.99
C LEU A 67 5.08 -11.15 16.84
N TRP A 68 5.22 -10.35 15.79
CA TRP A 68 4.37 -10.45 14.60
C TRP A 68 4.57 -11.75 13.82
N PHE A 69 5.80 -12.21 13.68
CA PHE A 69 6.14 -13.45 13.00
C PHE A 69 5.56 -14.66 13.73
N PHE A 70 5.71 -14.74 15.06
CA PHE A 70 5.18 -15.83 15.85
C PHE A 70 3.64 -15.80 15.94
N THR A 71 3.03 -14.61 16.01
CA THR A 71 1.56 -14.50 15.91
C THR A 71 1.05 -14.91 14.53
N GLY A 72 1.74 -14.52 13.44
CA GLY A 72 1.46 -15.00 12.10
C GLY A 72 1.56 -16.54 11.98
N ARG A 73 2.55 -17.13 12.65
CA ARG A 73 2.76 -18.59 12.68
C ARG A 73 1.69 -19.34 13.46
N ALA A 74 1.28 -18.82 14.62
CA ALA A 74 0.30 -19.47 15.47
C ALA A 74 -1.14 -19.34 14.93
N TYR A 75 -1.51 -18.15 14.44
CA TYR A 75 -2.89 -17.84 14.05
C TYR A 75 -3.15 -17.89 12.53
N GLY A 76 -2.09 -18.03 11.72
CA GLY A 76 -2.19 -18.22 10.28
C GLY A 76 -2.96 -17.12 9.55
N ARG A 77 -3.71 -17.52 8.51
CA ARG A 77 -4.50 -16.60 7.67
C ARG A 77 -5.64 -15.88 8.40
N ARG A 78 -6.10 -16.34 9.57
CA ARG A 78 -7.18 -15.65 10.31
C ARG A 78 -6.75 -14.26 10.76
N MET A 79 -5.50 -14.10 11.23
CA MET A 79 -4.98 -12.79 11.65
C MET A 79 -4.85 -11.81 10.49
N LEU A 80 -4.32 -12.27 9.36
CA LEU A 80 -4.22 -11.46 8.13
C LEU A 80 -5.61 -10.99 7.67
N ASN A 81 -6.62 -11.86 7.75
CA ASN A 81 -8.00 -11.48 7.40
C ASN A 81 -8.59 -10.44 8.37
N TYR A 82 -8.27 -10.49 9.67
CA TYR A 82 -8.67 -9.44 10.63
C TYR A 82 -7.99 -8.10 10.33
N LEU A 83 -6.69 -8.10 10.02
CA LEU A 83 -5.95 -6.89 9.64
C LEU A 83 -6.47 -6.27 8.33
N VAL A 84 -6.78 -7.11 7.33
CA VAL A 84 -7.37 -6.69 6.05
C VAL A 84 -8.80 -6.17 6.25
N ARG A 85 -9.57 -6.73 7.18
CA ARG A 85 -10.94 -6.27 7.49
C ARG A 85 -10.96 -4.90 8.18
N PHE A 86 -9.92 -4.56 8.95
CA PHE A 86 -9.80 -3.25 9.61
C PHE A 86 -9.26 -2.15 8.68
N SER A 87 -8.54 -2.51 7.62
CA SER A 87 -8.07 -1.55 6.61
C SER A 87 -8.13 -2.15 5.20
N LEU A 88 -9.16 -1.75 4.44
CA LEU A 88 -9.34 -2.05 3.01
C LEU A 88 -8.14 -1.61 2.14
N SER A 89 -7.26 -0.73 2.64
CA SER A 89 -5.97 -0.39 1.99
C SER A 89 -4.89 -1.47 2.12
N LEU A 90 -5.03 -2.44 3.03
CA LEU A 90 -4.04 -3.50 3.23
C LEU A 90 -4.17 -4.63 2.22
N ASP A 91 -5.31 -4.84 1.55
CA ASP A 91 -5.43 -5.93 0.56
C ASP A 91 -4.43 -5.76 -0.59
N THR A 92 -4.22 -4.53 -1.07
CA THR A 92 -3.24 -4.25 -2.12
C THR A 92 -1.80 -4.45 -1.64
N THR A 93 -1.49 -4.01 -0.41
CA THR A 93 -0.17 -4.18 0.21
C THR A 93 0.14 -5.64 0.52
N VAL A 94 -0.84 -6.42 0.99
CA VAL A 94 -0.72 -7.86 1.24
C VAL A 94 -0.49 -8.62 -0.06
N ARG A 95 -1.22 -8.29 -1.13
CA ARG A 95 -0.98 -8.89 -2.46
C ARG A 95 0.39 -8.54 -3.01
N LEU A 96 0.83 -7.28 -2.89
CA LEU A 96 2.18 -6.88 -3.28
C LEU A 96 3.24 -7.62 -2.47
N ALA A 97 3.06 -7.69 -1.15
CA ALA A 97 3.95 -8.43 -0.26
C ALA A 97 4.04 -9.90 -0.67
N ARG A 98 2.89 -10.54 -0.94
CA ARG A 98 2.82 -11.94 -1.36
C ARG A 98 3.49 -12.18 -2.71
N ASN A 99 3.15 -11.41 -3.75
CA ASN A 99 3.73 -11.59 -5.08
C ASN A 99 5.25 -11.33 -5.07
N THR A 100 5.70 -10.35 -4.28
CA THR A 100 7.13 -10.05 -4.14
C THR A 100 7.83 -11.14 -3.32
N TYR A 101 7.16 -11.69 -2.31
CA TYR A 101 7.68 -12.81 -1.53
C TYR A 101 7.78 -14.09 -2.35
N GLU A 102 6.77 -14.45 -3.16
CA GLU A 102 6.80 -15.61 -4.05
C GLU A 102 8.01 -15.56 -5.00
N ARG A 103 8.44 -14.34 -5.38
CA ARG A 103 9.56 -14.14 -6.29
C ARG A 103 10.93 -14.04 -5.61
N TYR A 104 11.01 -13.44 -4.42
CA TYR A 104 12.29 -13.09 -3.78
C TYR A 104 12.53 -13.72 -2.39
N GLY A 105 11.51 -14.31 -1.77
CA GLY A 105 11.61 -14.98 -0.47
C GLY A 105 11.94 -14.06 0.71
N ALA A 106 12.63 -14.60 1.72
CA ALA A 106 13.02 -13.92 2.96
C ALA A 106 13.83 -12.61 2.79
N PRO A 107 14.74 -12.47 1.80
CA PRO A 107 15.46 -11.23 1.54
C PRO A 107 14.59 -9.97 1.42
N ILE A 108 13.31 -10.10 1.08
CA ILE A 108 12.38 -8.96 0.96
C ILE A 108 12.29 -8.12 2.25
N LEU A 109 12.54 -8.73 3.42
CA LEU A 109 12.54 -8.03 4.71
C LEU A 109 13.51 -6.84 4.75
N THR A 110 14.60 -6.91 3.98
CA THR A 110 15.60 -5.84 3.92
C THR A 110 15.05 -4.56 3.31
N VAL A 111 14.20 -4.68 2.29
CA VAL A 111 13.61 -3.54 1.57
C VAL A 111 12.23 -3.18 2.12
N ALA A 112 11.50 -4.15 2.67
CA ALA A 112 10.13 -3.97 3.15
C ALA A 112 9.98 -2.85 4.19
N LYS A 113 10.98 -2.64 5.04
CA LYS A 113 10.97 -1.60 6.09
C LYS A 113 11.01 -0.17 5.55
N PHE A 114 11.49 0.03 4.32
CA PHE A 114 11.50 1.33 3.66
C PHE A 114 10.18 1.66 2.97
N LEU A 115 9.31 0.67 2.75
CA LEU A 115 8.03 0.86 2.07
C LEU A 115 6.89 0.97 3.09
N PRO A 116 6.13 2.08 3.10
CA PRO A 116 5.00 2.26 4.01
C PRO A 116 4.00 1.11 3.94
N GLY A 117 3.68 0.52 5.09
CA GLY A 117 2.74 -0.60 5.22
C GLY A 117 3.28 -1.97 4.85
N LEU A 118 4.36 -2.06 4.05
CA LEU A 118 4.95 -3.35 3.67
C LEU A 118 5.66 -4.01 4.85
N GLY A 119 6.43 -3.24 5.64
CA GLY A 119 7.12 -3.73 6.83
C GLY A 119 6.19 -4.34 7.88
N LEU A 120 5.03 -3.71 8.15
CA LEU A 120 4.07 -4.21 9.13
C LEU A 120 3.43 -5.54 8.72
N VAL A 121 3.28 -5.77 7.42
CA VAL A 121 2.63 -6.98 6.87
C VAL A 121 3.64 -8.11 6.61
N SER A 122 4.91 -7.78 6.36
CA SER A 122 5.90 -8.77 5.94
C SER A 122 6.22 -9.80 7.02
N ALA A 123 6.47 -9.37 8.26
CA ALA A 123 6.79 -10.27 9.37
C ALA A 123 5.65 -11.29 9.67
N PRO A 124 4.38 -10.86 9.86
CA PRO A 124 3.30 -11.80 10.11
C PRO A 124 3.01 -12.70 8.88
N LEU A 125 3.15 -12.17 7.66
CA LEU A 125 2.99 -12.96 6.44
C LEU A 125 4.04 -14.09 6.37
N LEU A 126 5.32 -13.78 6.62
CA LEU A 126 6.40 -14.77 6.69
C LEU A 126 6.15 -15.82 7.78
N GLY A 127 5.57 -15.42 8.91
CA GLY A 127 5.15 -16.34 9.97
C GLY A 127 4.22 -17.44 9.48
N THR A 128 3.32 -17.14 8.52
CA THR A 128 2.39 -18.11 7.93
C THR A 128 3.06 -19.14 7.00
N THR A 129 4.35 -18.96 6.69
CA THR A 129 5.12 -19.84 5.81
C THR A 129 6.01 -20.80 6.59
N ALA A 130 6.52 -21.84 5.91
CA ALA A 130 7.41 -22.86 6.49
C ALA A 130 8.87 -22.40 6.67
N ILE A 131 9.15 -21.09 6.64
CA ILE A 131 10.51 -20.56 6.78
C ILE A 131 11.12 -20.87 8.16
N ASN A 132 12.40 -21.21 8.21
CA ASN A 132 13.12 -21.36 9.48
C ASN A 132 13.23 -20.01 10.21
N VAL A 133 13.05 -20.02 11.54
CA VAL A 133 13.13 -18.82 12.40
C VAL A 133 14.49 -18.13 12.27
N GLY A 134 15.59 -18.88 12.19
CA GLY A 134 16.93 -18.31 12.05
C GLY A 134 17.12 -17.55 10.74
N VAL A 135 16.55 -18.06 9.63
CA VAL A 135 16.59 -17.36 8.33
C VAL A 135 15.77 -16.07 8.39
N PHE A 136 14.60 -16.10 9.03
CA PHE A 136 13.80 -14.90 9.27
C PHE A 136 14.59 -13.86 10.09
N LEU A 137 15.12 -14.26 11.26
CA LEU A 137 15.86 -13.35 12.15
C LEU A 137 17.10 -12.75 11.48
N LEU A 138 17.82 -13.53 10.66
CA LEU A 138 18.98 -13.03 9.91
C LEU A 138 18.58 -11.90 8.97
N TRP A 139 17.59 -12.14 8.11
CA TRP A 139 17.15 -11.14 7.13
C TRP A 139 16.47 -9.94 7.78
N ASP A 140 15.74 -10.18 8.87
CA ASP A 140 15.13 -9.11 9.66
C ASP A 140 16.18 -8.24 10.35
N PHE A 141 17.23 -8.84 10.91
CA PHE A 141 18.38 -8.13 11.50
C PHE A 141 19.11 -7.28 10.46
N VAL A 142 19.40 -7.83 9.29
CA VAL A 142 20.05 -7.07 8.19
C VAL A 142 19.16 -5.89 7.77
N GLY A 143 17.87 -6.13 7.59
CA GLY A 143 16.92 -5.08 7.22
C GLY A 143 16.78 -3.99 8.27
N ALA A 144 16.65 -4.38 9.54
CA ALA A 144 16.56 -3.46 10.67
C ALA A 144 17.82 -2.61 10.80
N THR A 145 19.00 -3.23 10.63
CA THR A 145 20.29 -2.53 10.71
C THR A 145 20.45 -1.52 9.59
N LEU A 146 20.16 -1.90 8.34
CA LEU A 146 20.23 -1.00 7.20
C LEU A 146 19.26 0.17 7.37
N TRP A 147 18.01 -0.13 7.71
CA TRP A 147 16.97 0.89 7.91
C TRP A 147 17.33 1.86 9.04
N ALA A 148 17.73 1.37 10.21
CA ALA A 148 18.13 2.21 11.33
C ALA A 148 19.34 3.08 10.98
N SER A 149 20.35 2.49 10.32
CA SER A 149 21.56 3.21 9.91
C SER A 149 21.27 4.35 8.94
N VAL A 150 20.37 4.15 7.97
CA VAL A 150 19.98 5.21 7.02
C VAL A 150 19.42 6.44 7.75
N TRP A 151 18.51 6.24 8.72
CA TRP A 151 17.93 7.37 9.46
C TRP A 151 18.91 8.02 10.43
N VAL A 152 19.74 7.23 11.10
CA VAL A 152 20.77 7.72 12.03
C VAL A 152 21.84 8.53 11.28
N ILE A 153 22.35 8.02 10.16
CA ILE A 153 23.30 8.73 9.30
C ILE A 153 22.64 9.98 8.71
N GLY A 154 21.38 9.90 8.29
CA GLY A 154 20.64 11.07 7.80
C GLY A 154 20.54 12.18 8.85
N GLY A 155 20.26 11.84 10.10
CA GLY A 155 20.25 12.80 11.21
C GLY A 155 21.62 13.35 11.59
N ALA A 156 22.68 12.58 11.37
CA ALA A 156 24.06 13.04 11.53
C ALA A 156 24.49 14.00 10.40
N ALA A 157 24.10 13.70 9.15
CA ALA A 157 24.43 14.52 8.00
C ALA A 157 23.73 15.89 8.04
N LEU A 158 22.49 15.94 8.55
CA LEU A 158 21.67 17.16 8.64
C LEU A 158 21.68 17.79 10.05
N HIS A 159 22.67 17.46 10.87
CA HIS A 159 22.66 17.85 12.28
C HIS A 159 22.65 19.37 12.47
N ASP A 160 23.40 20.10 11.65
CA ASP A 160 23.48 21.57 11.71
C ASP A 160 22.12 22.22 11.41
N GLU A 161 21.43 21.79 10.35
CA GLU A 161 20.11 22.29 9.97
C GLU A 161 19.05 21.93 11.02
N ILE A 162 19.13 20.72 11.58
CA ILE A 162 18.23 20.27 12.65
C ILE A 162 18.43 21.14 13.89
N VAL A 163 19.67 21.41 14.29
CA VAL A 163 19.97 22.28 15.45
C VAL A 163 19.47 23.70 15.20
N GLN A 164 19.67 24.27 14.00
CA GLN A 164 19.14 25.59 13.64
C GLN A 164 17.60 25.63 13.72
N LEU A 165 16.92 24.59 13.23
CA LEU A 165 15.47 24.46 13.35
C LEU A 165 15.04 24.38 14.83
N MET A 166 15.75 23.62 15.66
CA MET A 166 15.46 23.55 17.10
C MET A 166 15.57 24.92 17.77
N LEU A 167 16.61 25.70 17.42
CA LEU A 167 16.81 27.05 17.94
C LEU A 167 15.70 27.99 17.50
N LEU A 168 15.29 27.94 16.22
CA LEU A 168 14.17 28.73 15.70
C LEU A 168 12.85 28.40 16.41
N VAL A 169 12.56 27.11 16.61
CA VAL A 169 11.34 26.65 17.28
C VAL A 169 11.33 27.10 18.74
N ARG A 170 12.46 26.95 19.44
CA ARG A 170 12.61 27.42 20.83
C ARG A 170 12.51 28.93 20.95
N HIS A 171 13.06 29.69 20.00
CA HIS A 171 12.96 31.15 19.98
C HIS A 171 11.50 31.63 19.93
N ASN A 172 10.65 30.90 19.23
CA ASN A 172 9.21 31.16 19.16
C ASN A 172 8.41 30.52 20.31
N GLY A 173 9.06 30.05 21.37
CA GLY A 173 8.42 29.44 22.55
C GLY A 173 7.91 28.01 22.35
N GLY A 174 8.22 27.37 21.22
CA GLY A 174 7.80 26.01 20.91
C GLY A 174 8.81 24.94 21.33
N THR A 175 8.37 23.69 21.27
CA THR A 175 9.18 22.48 21.48
C THR A 175 9.37 21.72 20.16
N ILE A 176 10.33 20.79 20.12
CA ILE A 176 10.55 19.97 18.93
C ILE A 176 9.36 19.04 18.60
N PHE A 177 8.58 18.69 19.62
CA PHE A 177 7.34 17.92 19.44
C PHE A 177 6.30 18.73 18.67
N ASP A 178 6.25 20.06 18.88
CA ASP A 178 5.36 20.95 18.12
C ASP A 178 5.77 21.02 16.65
N ALA A 179 7.07 21.00 16.35
CA ALA A 179 7.58 20.91 14.98
C ALA A 179 7.19 19.59 14.30
N PHE A 180 7.35 18.45 14.98
CA PHE A 180 6.89 17.16 14.45
C PHE A 180 5.37 17.10 14.29
N ALA A 181 4.61 17.65 15.24
CA ALA A 181 3.16 17.75 15.14
C ALA A 181 2.75 18.61 13.93
N ALA A 182 3.40 19.75 13.70
CA ALA A 182 3.15 20.60 12.55
C ALA A 182 3.45 19.89 11.23
N ILE A 183 4.58 19.18 11.11
CA ILE A 183 4.91 18.37 9.93
C ILE A 183 3.87 17.27 9.72
N PHE A 184 3.50 16.56 10.79
CA PHE A 184 2.48 15.51 10.72
C PHE A 184 1.13 16.06 10.24
N VAL A 185 0.66 17.18 10.81
CA VAL A 185 -0.56 17.87 10.39
C VAL A 185 -0.45 18.35 8.94
N ALA A 186 0.68 18.91 8.52
CA ALA A 186 0.90 19.34 7.15
C ALA A 186 0.84 18.17 6.16
N VAL A 187 1.42 17.02 6.49
CA VAL A 187 1.33 15.79 5.68
C VAL A 187 -0.11 15.29 5.62
N LEU A 188 -0.83 15.28 6.75
CA LEU A 188 -2.24 14.89 6.78
C LEU A 188 -3.12 15.84 5.94
N LEU A 189 -2.91 17.14 6.06
CA LEU A 189 -3.60 18.17 5.27
C LEU A 189 -3.27 18.03 3.78
N TYR A 190 -2.01 17.86 3.41
CA TYR A 190 -1.60 17.61 2.03
C TYR A 190 -2.29 16.36 1.46
N ARG A 191 -2.30 15.26 2.22
CA ARG A 191 -3.01 14.03 1.83
C ARG A 191 -4.52 14.26 1.72
N TRP A 192 -5.10 15.04 2.63
CA TRP A 192 -6.53 15.36 2.63
C TRP A 192 -6.92 16.25 1.44
N VAL A 193 -6.15 17.30 1.15
CA VAL A 193 -6.34 18.18 -0.01
C VAL A 193 -6.21 17.39 -1.30
N ARG A 194 -5.16 16.56 -1.44
CA ARG A 194 -4.97 15.71 -2.62
C ARG A 194 -6.11 14.72 -2.80
N ARG A 195 -6.63 14.16 -1.70
CA ARG A 195 -7.81 13.30 -1.67
C ARG A 195 -9.07 14.05 -2.09
N TRP A 196 -9.25 15.27 -1.61
CA TRP A 196 -10.41 16.10 -1.95
C TRP A 196 -10.38 16.54 -3.43
N GLN A 197 -9.22 16.94 -3.95
CA GLN A 197 -9.01 17.26 -5.36
C GLN A 197 -9.32 16.07 -6.26
N PHE A 198 -8.83 14.87 -5.92
CA PHE A 198 -9.10 13.65 -6.70
C PHE A 198 -10.58 13.27 -6.69
N ARG A 199 -11.27 13.41 -5.54
CA ARG A 199 -12.71 13.18 -5.43
C ARG A 199 -13.53 14.20 -6.22
N ARG A 200 -13.15 15.48 -6.20
CA ARG A 200 -13.81 16.53 -6.98
C ARG A 200 -13.66 16.28 -8.49
N TRP A 201 -12.49 15.86 -8.94
CA TRP A 201 -12.25 15.49 -10.33
C TRP A 201 -13.12 14.29 -10.75
N LEU A 202 -13.13 13.21 -9.95
CA LEU A 202 -14.01 12.05 -10.18
C LEU A 202 -15.50 12.40 -10.17
N ALA A 203 -15.93 13.40 -9.41
CA ALA A 203 -17.33 13.81 -9.37
C ALA A 203 -17.82 14.38 -10.71
N HIS A 204 -16.96 15.05 -11.47
CA HIS A 204 -17.31 15.63 -12.77
C HIS A 204 -17.27 14.61 -13.92
N THR A 205 -16.59 13.49 -13.72
CA THR A 205 -16.46 12.41 -14.71
C THR A 205 -17.49 11.29 -14.50
N ARG A 206 -18.33 11.35 -13.45
CA ARG A 206 -19.27 10.25 -13.11
C ARG A 206 -20.67 10.47 -13.66
N ILE A 207 -21.30 9.37 -14.09
CA ILE A 207 -22.73 9.31 -14.42
C ILE A 207 -23.47 8.34 -13.49
N SER A 208 -24.75 8.59 -13.25
CA SER A 208 -25.61 7.65 -12.52
C SER A 208 -26.03 6.47 -13.40
N PRO A 209 -26.47 5.34 -12.82
CA PRO A 209 -27.15 4.27 -13.55
C PRO A 209 -28.31 4.79 -14.39
N ASP A 210 -29.11 5.70 -13.83
CA ASP A 210 -30.28 6.28 -14.51
C ASP A 210 -29.85 7.05 -15.78
N GLN A 211 -28.79 7.85 -15.70
CA GLN A 211 -28.23 8.57 -16.85
C GLN A 211 -27.67 7.62 -17.90
N LEU A 212 -27.03 6.52 -17.49
CA LEU A 212 -26.54 5.52 -18.44
C LEU A 212 -27.69 4.83 -19.17
N ASP A 213 -28.76 4.46 -18.46
CA ASP A 213 -29.96 3.87 -19.07
C ASP A 213 -30.64 4.82 -20.07
N GLU A 214 -30.76 6.11 -19.74
CA GLU A 214 -31.23 7.14 -20.67
C GLU A 214 -30.32 7.25 -21.92
N MET A 215 -29.00 7.27 -21.71
CA MET A 215 -28.03 7.31 -22.82
C MET A 215 -28.15 6.07 -23.72
N MET A 216 -28.35 4.88 -23.15
CA MET A 216 -28.53 3.64 -23.91
C MET A 216 -29.80 3.64 -24.78
N LYS A 217 -30.82 4.41 -24.39
CA LYS A 217 -32.09 4.57 -25.13
C LYS A 217 -32.05 5.71 -26.15
N SER A 218 -30.98 6.51 -26.18
CA SER A 218 -30.83 7.62 -27.11
C SER A 218 -30.49 7.15 -28.54
N ASN A 219 -30.65 8.05 -29.53
CA ASN A 219 -30.29 7.77 -30.93
C ASN A 219 -28.79 7.51 -31.13
N GLU A 220 -27.94 7.94 -30.19
CA GLU A 220 -26.49 7.71 -30.19
C GLU A 220 -26.06 7.01 -28.90
N PRO A 221 -26.30 5.68 -28.77
CA PRO A 221 -26.00 4.99 -27.54
C PRO A 221 -24.49 5.01 -27.23
N PRO A 222 -24.10 5.05 -25.96
CA PRO A 222 -22.69 5.08 -25.59
C PRO A 222 -22.01 3.74 -25.86
N LEU A 223 -20.70 3.77 -26.05
CA LEU A 223 -19.87 2.57 -26.01
C LEU A 223 -19.54 2.24 -24.55
N ILE A 224 -20.00 1.07 -24.10
CA ILE A 224 -19.82 0.63 -22.71
C ILE A 224 -18.65 -0.34 -22.63
N PHE A 225 -17.69 -0.04 -21.76
CA PHE A 225 -16.56 -0.92 -21.45
C PHE A 225 -16.61 -1.45 -20.02
N ASP A 226 -16.41 -2.76 -19.92
CA ASP A 226 -16.19 -3.47 -18.66
C ASP A 226 -14.69 -3.54 -18.38
N ALA A 227 -14.21 -2.64 -17.52
CA ALA A 227 -12.81 -2.59 -17.10
C ALA A 227 -12.54 -3.39 -15.81
N ARG A 228 -13.44 -4.30 -15.41
CA ARG A 228 -13.19 -5.16 -14.24
C ARG A 228 -12.02 -6.12 -14.51
N PRO A 229 -11.15 -6.38 -13.51
CA PRO A 229 -10.09 -7.37 -13.65
C PRO A 229 -10.64 -8.74 -14.07
N ARG A 230 -9.89 -9.49 -14.89
CA ARG A 230 -10.30 -10.83 -15.38
C ARG A 230 -10.71 -11.76 -14.23
N SER A 231 -9.99 -11.72 -13.12
CA SER A 231 -10.28 -12.52 -11.91
C SER A 231 -11.62 -12.19 -11.23
N VAL A 232 -12.13 -10.96 -11.40
CA VAL A 232 -13.44 -10.54 -10.90
C VAL A 232 -14.53 -10.96 -11.88
N ARG A 233 -14.32 -10.75 -13.19
CA ARG A 233 -15.23 -11.22 -14.26
C ARG A 233 -15.45 -12.73 -14.23
N ALA A 234 -14.44 -13.49 -13.82
CA ALA A 234 -14.55 -14.94 -13.64
C ALA A 234 -15.46 -15.37 -12.47
N LYS A 235 -15.65 -14.51 -11.46
CA LYS A 235 -16.54 -14.76 -10.32
C LYS A 235 -17.94 -14.17 -10.52
N GLU A 236 -18.00 -12.97 -11.10
CA GLU A 236 -19.23 -12.26 -11.44
C GLU A 236 -19.53 -12.44 -12.92
N SER A 237 -20.22 -13.54 -13.26
CA SER A 237 -20.50 -13.96 -14.64
C SER A 237 -21.47 -13.06 -15.42
N HIS A 238 -21.83 -11.89 -14.90
CA HIS A 238 -22.77 -10.95 -15.51
C HIS A 238 -22.08 -9.63 -15.84
N ARG A 239 -22.52 -8.96 -16.90
CA ARG A 239 -22.08 -7.64 -17.34
C ARG A 239 -23.28 -6.77 -17.72
N ILE A 240 -23.07 -5.45 -17.83
CA ILE A 240 -24.09 -4.57 -18.41
C ILE A 240 -24.34 -5.00 -19.86
N ALA A 241 -25.60 -5.03 -20.30
CA ALA A 241 -25.97 -5.44 -21.64
C ALA A 241 -25.20 -4.62 -22.71
N GLY A 242 -24.62 -5.31 -23.71
CA GLY A 242 -23.80 -4.67 -24.75
C GLY A 242 -22.41 -4.18 -24.31
N ALA A 243 -22.00 -4.40 -23.05
CA ALA A 243 -20.68 -3.99 -22.58
C ALA A 243 -19.55 -4.85 -23.17
N ARG A 244 -18.52 -4.19 -23.72
CA ARG A 244 -17.33 -4.85 -24.25
C ARG A 244 -16.27 -5.00 -23.16
N PRO A 245 -15.61 -6.16 -23.04
CA PRO A 245 -14.51 -6.32 -22.10
C PRO A 245 -13.36 -5.39 -22.50
N LEU A 246 -12.83 -4.65 -21.54
CA LEU A 246 -11.64 -3.84 -21.72
C LEU A 246 -10.54 -4.39 -20.84
N ASP A 247 -9.51 -4.95 -21.47
CA ASP A 247 -8.30 -5.34 -20.77
C ASP A 247 -7.34 -4.15 -20.68
N LEU A 248 -7.18 -3.63 -19.47
CA LEU A 248 -6.31 -2.48 -19.21
C LEU A 248 -4.83 -2.85 -19.27
N ASP A 249 -4.49 -4.14 -19.15
CA ASP A 249 -3.13 -4.63 -19.16
C ASP A 249 -2.69 -5.12 -20.56
N SER A 250 -3.61 -5.26 -21.52
CA SER A 250 -3.28 -5.57 -22.91
C SER A 250 -2.63 -4.35 -23.60
N PRO A 251 -1.55 -4.52 -24.39
CA PRO A 251 -0.92 -3.45 -25.17
C PRO A 251 -1.74 -3.02 -26.39
N GLU A 252 -2.80 -3.75 -26.77
CA GLU A 252 -3.55 -3.48 -28.00
C GLU A 252 -4.29 -2.12 -27.95
N PRO A 253 -4.07 -1.24 -28.93
CA PRO A 253 -4.79 0.02 -29.03
C PRO A 253 -6.26 -0.23 -29.37
N ILE A 254 -7.15 0.63 -28.87
CA ILE A 254 -8.56 0.62 -29.28
C ILE A 254 -8.63 1.31 -30.64
N ASP A 255 -9.44 0.74 -31.53
CA ASP A 255 -9.74 1.32 -32.83
C ASP A 255 -10.17 2.80 -32.71
N PRO A 256 -9.47 3.74 -33.38
CA PRO A 256 -9.77 5.17 -33.34
C PRO A 256 -11.21 5.53 -33.72
N GLU A 257 -11.87 4.72 -34.54
CA GLU A 257 -13.23 5.00 -34.99
C GLU A 257 -14.28 4.81 -33.88
N LEU A 258 -14.01 3.88 -32.95
CA LEU A 258 -14.83 3.66 -31.75
C LEU A 258 -14.69 4.78 -30.72
N LEU A 259 -13.61 5.57 -30.78
CA LEU A 259 -13.35 6.70 -29.86
C LEU A 259 -14.18 7.95 -30.18
N LYS A 260 -14.91 7.97 -31.30
CA LYS A 260 -15.78 9.10 -31.70
C LYS A 260 -17.10 9.14 -30.92
N ARG A 261 -17.53 8.04 -30.29
CA ARG A 261 -18.78 7.94 -29.53
C ARG A 261 -18.58 8.29 -28.04
N PRO A 262 -19.64 8.65 -27.30
CA PRO A 262 -19.55 8.78 -25.84
C PRO A 262 -19.13 7.44 -25.21
N ILE A 263 -18.06 7.45 -24.41
CA ILE A 263 -17.53 6.23 -23.78
C ILE A 263 -17.89 6.20 -22.30
N VAL A 264 -18.50 5.08 -21.90
CA VAL A 264 -18.82 4.79 -20.50
C VAL A 264 -17.99 3.61 -20.05
N VAL A 265 -17.23 3.79 -18.96
CA VAL A 265 -16.42 2.72 -18.36
C VAL A 265 -16.96 2.43 -16.97
N TYR A 266 -17.15 1.15 -16.65
CA TYR A 266 -17.37 0.72 -15.28
C TYR A 266 -16.28 -0.26 -14.85
N CYS A 267 -15.89 -0.15 -13.58
CA CYS A 267 -14.88 -0.99 -12.97
C CYS A 267 -15.24 -1.21 -11.49
N VAL A 268 -14.67 -2.25 -10.89
CA VAL A 268 -14.61 -2.39 -9.43
C VAL A 268 -13.43 -1.56 -8.94
N CYS A 269 -13.69 -0.34 -8.49
CA CYS A 269 -12.68 0.53 -7.89
C CYS A 269 -12.81 0.49 -6.36
N PRO A 270 -12.06 -0.37 -5.64
CA PRO A 270 -12.15 -0.45 -4.18
C PRO A 270 -11.53 0.77 -3.49
N ASN A 271 -10.60 1.49 -4.16
CA ASN A 271 -9.94 2.65 -3.62
C ASN A 271 -9.53 3.67 -4.70
N GLU A 272 -9.09 4.86 -4.27
CA GLU A 272 -8.70 5.98 -5.13
C GLU A 272 -7.46 5.69 -5.98
N ALA A 273 -6.50 4.90 -5.48
CA ALA A 273 -5.27 4.57 -6.20
C ALA A 273 -5.54 3.65 -7.41
N THR A 274 -6.40 2.65 -7.24
CA THR A 274 -6.85 1.78 -8.33
C THR A 274 -7.61 2.57 -9.38
N ALA A 275 -8.51 3.48 -8.97
CA ALA A 275 -9.24 4.34 -9.89
C ALA A 275 -8.29 5.26 -10.71
N LYS A 276 -7.26 5.83 -10.07
CA LYS A 276 -6.28 6.67 -10.75
C LYS A 276 -5.46 5.87 -11.79
N ARG A 277 -5.02 4.67 -11.44
CA ARG A 277 -4.28 3.78 -12.35
C ARG A 277 -5.10 3.41 -13.57
N ILE A 278 -6.39 3.10 -13.39
CA ILE A 278 -7.31 2.80 -14.48
C ILE A 278 -7.43 4.01 -15.40
N VAL A 279 -7.63 5.22 -14.86
CA VAL A 279 -7.68 6.46 -15.66
C VAL A 279 -6.38 6.68 -16.44
N GLU A 280 -5.22 6.53 -15.80
CA GLU A 280 -3.92 6.67 -16.46
C GLU A 280 -3.70 5.60 -17.56
N GLN A 281 -4.24 4.39 -17.40
CA GLN A 281 -4.22 3.35 -18.43
C GLN A 281 -5.18 3.69 -19.59
N LEU A 282 -6.36 4.24 -19.30
CA LEU A 282 -7.32 4.66 -20.32
C LEU A 282 -6.80 5.84 -21.15
N HIS A 283 -6.15 6.83 -20.51
CA HIS A 283 -5.51 7.95 -21.22
C HIS A 283 -4.37 7.46 -22.13
N ARG A 284 -3.60 6.45 -21.71
CA ARG A 284 -2.57 5.83 -22.56
C ARG A 284 -3.14 5.12 -23.78
N LYS A 285 -4.41 4.71 -23.73
CA LYS A 285 -5.16 4.16 -24.87
C LYS A 285 -5.92 5.25 -25.65
N ASN A 286 -5.53 6.53 -25.53
CA ASN A 286 -6.15 7.71 -26.17
C ASN A 286 -7.64 7.92 -25.82
N ILE A 287 -8.11 7.40 -24.69
CA ILE A 287 -9.48 7.62 -24.22
C ILE A 287 -9.50 8.81 -23.27
N HIS A 288 -9.93 9.98 -23.75
CA HIS A 288 -9.94 11.21 -22.94
C HIS A 288 -11.34 11.62 -22.46
N HIS A 289 -12.40 11.18 -23.14
CA HIS A 289 -13.80 11.50 -22.83
C HIS A 289 -14.51 10.34 -22.12
N ILE A 290 -13.99 9.97 -20.96
CA ILE A 290 -14.50 8.84 -20.17
C ILE A 290 -15.64 9.34 -19.27
N ARG A 291 -16.75 8.62 -19.21
CA ARG A 291 -17.70 8.74 -18.11
C ARG A 291 -17.68 7.47 -17.25
N ALA A 292 -17.42 7.62 -15.96
CA ALA A 292 -17.36 6.51 -15.03
C ALA A 292 -18.75 6.22 -14.42
N LEU A 293 -19.21 4.97 -14.47
CA LEU A 293 -20.49 4.61 -13.85
C LEU A 293 -20.37 4.64 -12.31
N LYS A 294 -21.18 5.49 -11.67
CA LYS A 294 -21.20 5.62 -10.20
C LYS A 294 -21.73 4.34 -9.56
N GLY A 295 -20.87 3.67 -8.79
CA GLY A 295 -21.21 2.44 -8.06
C GLY A 295 -21.09 1.16 -8.89
N GLY A 296 -20.66 1.25 -10.16
CA GLY A 296 -20.37 0.09 -11.00
C GLY A 296 -21.58 -0.81 -11.28
N LEU A 297 -21.30 -2.10 -11.50
CA LEU A 297 -22.32 -3.11 -11.83
C LEU A 297 -23.31 -3.33 -10.68
N ASP A 298 -22.87 -3.28 -9.43
CA ASP A 298 -23.75 -3.45 -8.27
C ASP A 298 -24.86 -2.39 -8.22
N ALA A 299 -24.51 -1.13 -8.50
CA ALA A 299 -25.48 -0.04 -8.51
C ALA A 299 -26.46 -0.15 -9.69
N TRP A 300 -25.99 -0.67 -10.83
CA TRP A 300 -26.82 -0.97 -12.00
C TRP A 300 -27.84 -2.08 -11.70
N GLN A 301 -27.38 -3.19 -11.12
CA GLN A 301 -28.22 -4.32 -10.74
C GLN A 301 -29.22 -3.97 -9.64
N LYS A 302 -28.83 -3.16 -8.65
CA LYS A 302 -29.75 -2.68 -7.59
C LYS A 302 -30.93 -1.87 -8.13
N ARG A 303 -30.77 -1.24 -9.30
CA ARG A 303 -31.86 -0.52 -9.97
C ARG A 303 -32.73 -1.43 -10.86
N GLY A 304 -32.38 -2.71 -10.99
CA GLY A 304 -33.12 -3.68 -11.80
C GLY A 304 -32.87 -3.57 -13.29
N TYR A 305 -31.80 -2.88 -13.71
CA TYR A 305 -31.46 -2.72 -15.11
C TYR A 305 -30.90 -4.00 -15.74
N PRO A 306 -31.06 -4.20 -17.07
CA PRO A 306 -30.71 -5.45 -17.74
C PRO A 306 -29.21 -5.74 -17.68
N VAL A 307 -28.88 -7.01 -17.44
CA VAL A 307 -27.53 -7.56 -17.47
C VAL A 307 -27.51 -8.78 -18.38
N GLU A 308 -26.36 -9.03 -18.98
CA GLU A 308 -26.12 -10.20 -19.83
C GLU A 308 -25.07 -11.11 -19.20
N PRO A 309 -25.18 -12.44 -19.38
CA PRO A 309 -24.10 -13.34 -19.02
C PRO A 309 -22.86 -13.08 -19.88
N LEU A 310 -21.68 -13.29 -19.31
CA LEU A 310 -20.43 -13.25 -20.06
C LEU A 310 -20.40 -14.44 -21.07
N PRO A 311 -20.03 -14.21 -22.34
CA PRO A 311 -19.95 -15.26 -23.35
C PRO A 311 -19.01 -16.40 -22.94
N ALA A 312 -19.39 -17.65 -23.23
CA ALA A 312 -18.64 -18.85 -22.84
C ALA A 312 -17.27 -18.97 -23.52
N ASP A 313 -17.05 -18.22 -24.59
CA ASP A 313 -15.80 -18.00 -25.33
C ASP A 313 -14.74 -17.20 -24.54
N PHE A 314 -15.07 -16.69 -23.34
CA PHE A 314 -14.07 -16.34 -22.32
C PHE A 314 -13.49 -17.57 -21.60
N HIS A 315 -14.18 -18.71 -21.63
CA HIS A 315 -13.71 -19.98 -21.07
C HIS A 315 -12.83 -20.78 -22.04
N THR A 316 -12.77 -20.47 -23.34
CA THR A 316 -11.85 -21.16 -24.27
C THR A 316 -10.41 -20.66 -24.13
N ALA A 317 -10.18 -19.41 -23.72
CA ALA A 317 -8.86 -18.99 -23.22
C ALA A 317 -8.48 -19.70 -21.91
N LYS A 318 -9.48 -20.19 -21.16
CA LYS A 318 -9.30 -21.09 -20.01
C LYS A 318 -8.99 -22.51 -20.49
N ALA A 319 -9.58 -23.01 -21.58
CA ALA A 319 -9.29 -24.35 -22.12
C ALA A 319 -7.85 -24.46 -22.62
N HIS A 320 -7.33 -23.45 -23.32
CA HIS A 320 -5.94 -23.44 -23.76
C HIS A 320 -4.93 -23.24 -22.62
N MET A 321 -5.30 -22.62 -21.50
CA MET A 321 -4.44 -22.55 -20.31
C MET A 321 -4.64 -23.72 -19.33
N ILE A 322 -5.80 -24.39 -19.32
CA ILE A 322 -6.03 -25.60 -18.52
C ILE A 322 -5.31 -26.81 -19.14
N GLU A 323 -5.11 -26.84 -20.46
CA GLU A 323 -4.24 -27.86 -21.07
C GLU A 323 -2.77 -27.67 -20.69
N ASP A 324 -2.31 -26.43 -20.42
CA ASP A 324 -0.95 -26.13 -19.91
C ASP A 324 -0.84 -26.24 -18.37
N GLU A 325 -1.91 -25.94 -17.62
CA GLU A 325 -1.95 -26.08 -16.14
C GLU A 325 -2.43 -27.48 -15.67
N GLY A 326 -2.87 -28.32 -16.59
CA GLY A 326 -3.44 -29.65 -16.31
C GLY A 326 -2.43 -30.70 -15.83
N GLU A 327 -1.13 -30.38 -15.86
CA GLU A 327 -0.08 -31.22 -15.28
C GLU A 327 0.34 -30.83 -13.85
N GLU A 328 -0.09 -29.68 -13.30
CA GLU A 328 0.34 -29.26 -11.96
C GLU A 328 -0.66 -29.64 -10.86
N GLY A 329 -0.69 -30.93 -10.54
CA GLY A 329 -1.40 -31.48 -9.39
C GLY A 329 -0.77 -31.10 -8.04
N GLU A 330 -1.59 -30.77 -7.05
CA GLU A 330 -1.28 -30.95 -5.62
C GLU A 330 0.12 -30.47 -5.15
N TYR A 331 0.30 -29.18 -4.84
CA TYR A 331 1.58 -28.71 -4.29
C TYR A 331 1.48 -27.97 -2.95
N THR A 332 1.92 -28.71 -1.93
CA THR A 332 2.58 -28.16 -0.74
C THR A 332 3.68 -27.17 -1.15
N VAL A 333 3.66 -25.96 -0.59
CA VAL A 333 4.71 -24.96 -0.84
C VAL A 333 6.00 -25.41 -0.14
N ARG A 334 6.85 -26.15 -0.86
CA ARG A 334 8.25 -26.32 -0.50
C ARG A 334 9.03 -25.10 -0.99
N ALA A 335 9.41 -24.25 -0.04
CA ALA A 335 10.42 -23.22 -0.29
C ALA A 335 11.73 -23.90 -0.73
N ARG A 336 12.14 -23.73 -1.99
CA ARG A 336 13.50 -24.05 -2.41
C ARG A 336 14.43 -22.99 -1.84
N LEU A 337 15.41 -23.44 -1.04
CA LEU A 337 16.59 -22.65 -0.73
C LEU A 337 17.36 -22.45 -2.05
N ALA A 338 17.56 -21.19 -2.45
CA ALA A 338 18.48 -20.87 -3.53
C ALA A 338 19.90 -21.27 -3.09
N LYS A 339 20.61 -21.97 -3.99
CA LYS A 339 22.03 -22.33 -3.82
C LYS A 339 22.92 -21.11 -4.00
#